data_AF-A0A9E8Q870-F1
#
_entry.id   AF-A0A9E8Q870-F1
#
_cell.length_a   1.000
_cell.length_b   1.000
_cell.length_c   1.000
_cell.angle_alpha   90.00
_cell.angle_beta   90.00
_cell.angle_gamma   90.00
#
_symmetry.space_group_name_H-M   'P 1'
#
loop_
_entity.id
_entity.type
_entity.pdbx_description
1 polymer ?
#
loop_
_entity_poly.entity_id
_entity_poly.type
_entity_poly.pdbx_seq_one_letter_code
_entity_poly.pdbx_strand_id
1 'polypeptide(L)'
;MPVWLASFCLAVSIVLPLVVTSELDSSVKNGYATWYVAAVGTLMVIVSTRRRQGFAWLGVGFMAAHGVLWAGAEQIADLGIVGSVVWVAFSHAMSSTLTRAGRETREFILAEHEAADWQAAQEAHVNERQYRLLQTGRTARPMLQTIVDRHGDLTAAERQECLNLEGAIRDEIRGRRLLDDDVRHEVMAARRRGAVVSLLDEGGLDDLGPTDLRRVHAVLAEALRGSLADRIIVRTVQGGGDDAVTVVGLGSPDLSSSALGRGVSADADEDDDADEVQLWLQIPRSAP
;
A
#
# COMPACT_ATOMS: atom_id res chain seq x y z
N MET A 1 -20.55 34.89 0.19
CA MET A 1 -21.05 36.24 -0.18
C MET A 1 -19.96 37.27 0.12
N PRO A 2 -19.61 38.18 -0.81
CA PRO A 2 -18.66 39.27 -0.56
C PRO A 2 -19.13 40.19 0.58
N VAL A 3 -18.19 40.80 1.31
CA VAL A 3 -18.50 41.65 2.48
C VAL A 3 -19.32 42.88 2.08
N TRP A 4 -18.97 43.52 0.96
CA TRP A 4 -19.67 44.73 0.49
C TRP A 4 -21.17 44.49 0.27
N LEU A 5 -21.54 43.33 -0.27
CA LEU A 5 -22.94 42.97 -0.52
C LEU A 5 -23.70 42.73 0.80
N ALA A 6 -23.04 42.10 1.78
CA ALA A 6 -23.62 41.93 3.12
C ALA A 6 -23.80 43.27 3.84
N SER A 7 -22.83 44.18 3.73
CA SER A 7 -22.92 45.55 4.24
C SER A 7 -24.05 46.34 3.58
N PHE A 8 -24.24 46.18 2.27
CA PHE A 8 -25.36 46.78 1.55
C PHE A 8 -26.70 46.25 2.06
N CYS A 9 -26.87 44.94 2.20
CA CYS A 9 -28.09 44.35 2.77
C CYS A 9 -28.36 44.84 4.21
N LEU A 10 -27.30 44.99 5.02
CA LEU A 10 -27.42 45.55 6.37
C LEU A 10 -27.88 47.02 6.33
N ALA A 11 -27.29 47.84 5.46
CA ALA A 11 -27.71 49.23 5.28
C ALA A 11 -29.19 49.33 4.87
N VAL A 12 -29.64 48.49 3.93
CA VAL A 12 -31.06 48.41 3.54
C VAL A 12 -31.95 48.01 4.71
N SER A 13 -31.55 47.04 5.54
CA SER A 13 -32.32 46.65 6.73
C SER A 13 -32.42 47.71 7.81
N ILE A 14 -31.54 48.72 7.79
CA ILE A 14 -31.55 49.85 8.73
C ILE A 14 -32.40 50.99 8.16
N VAL A 15 -32.19 51.34 6.90
CA VAL A 15 -32.87 52.48 6.25
C VAL A 15 -34.36 52.19 6.06
N LEU A 16 -34.73 50.96 5.68
CA LEU A 16 -36.11 50.64 5.34
C LEU A 16 -37.08 50.79 6.53
N PRO A 17 -36.80 50.28 7.74
CA PRO A 17 -37.63 50.56 8.91
C PRO A 17 -37.78 52.05 9.17
N LEU A 18 -36.68 52.81 9.19
CA LEU A 18 -36.68 54.25 9.50
C LEU A 18 -37.59 55.05 8.56
N VAL A 19 -37.48 54.78 7.25
CA VAL A 19 -38.26 55.47 6.21
C VAL A 19 -39.72 55.05 6.23
N VAL A 20 -40.02 53.77 6.46
CA VAL A 20 -41.42 53.30 6.44
C VAL A 20 -42.16 53.76 7.69
N THR A 21 -41.53 53.70 8.87
CA THR A 21 -42.17 54.11 10.12
C THR A 21 -42.31 55.62 10.27
N SER A 22 -41.58 56.44 9.50
CA SER A 22 -41.78 57.90 9.53
C SER A 22 -43.13 58.31 8.94
N GLU A 23 -43.71 57.47 8.08
CA GLU A 23 -45.01 57.69 7.43
C GLU A 23 -46.17 56.97 8.15
N LEU A 24 -45.89 56.23 9.22
CA LEU A 24 -46.88 55.44 9.94
C LEU A 24 -47.12 55.99 11.34
N ASP A 25 -48.35 55.86 11.82
CA ASP A 25 -48.74 56.24 13.18
C ASP A 25 -48.77 55.01 14.07
N SER A 26 -47.92 54.99 15.11
CA SER A 26 -47.82 53.85 16.03
C SER A 26 -49.05 53.67 16.93
N SER A 27 -49.92 54.68 17.04
CA SER A 27 -51.12 54.63 17.88
C SER A 27 -52.29 53.86 17.25
N VAL A 28 -52.21 53.54 15.95
CA VAL A 28 -53.26 52.84 15.20
C VAL A 28 -52.78 51.48 14.68
N LYS A 29 -53.73 50.58 14.41
CA LYS A 29 -53.44 49.28 13.80
C LYS A 29 -53.09 49.44 12.32
N ASN A 30 -51.80 49.51 12.03
CA ASN A 30 -51.27 49.74 10.67
C ASN A 30 -51.45 48.55 9.69
N GLY A 31 -51.86 47.38 10.17
CA GLY A 31 -52.13 46.21 9.32
C GLY A 31 -50.96 45.85 8.39
N TYR A 32 -51.23 45.74 7.08
CA TYR A 32 -50.21 45.39 6.07
C TYR A 32 -49.15 46.47 5.83
N ALA A 33 -49.31 47.70 6.34
CA ALA A 33 -48.34 48.76 6.11
C ALA A 33 -46.97 48.49 6.77
N THR A 34 -46.89 47.53 7.70
CA THR A 34 -45.65 47.06 8.34
C THR A 34 -44.95 45.91 7.59
N TRP A 35 -45.26 45.74 6.29
CA TRP A 35 -44.66 44.73 5.40
C TRP A 35 -43.13 44.68 5.43
N TYR A 36 -42.47 45.80 5.76
CA TYR A 36 -41.02 45.91 5.85
C TYR A 36 -40.42 44.90 6.84
N VAL A 37 -41.15 44.52 7.89
CA VAL A 37 -40.69 43.53 8.89
C VAL A 37 -40.43 42.18 8.23
N ALA A 38 -41.38 41.71 7.42
CA ALA A 38 -41.25 40.45 6.68
C ALA A 38 -40.16 40.52 5.60
N ALA A 39 -40.05 41.67 4.91
CA ALA A 39 -39.04 41.89 3.88
C ALA A 39 -37.61 41.88 4.46
N VAL A 40 -37.38 42.62 5.55
CA VAL A 40 -36.09 42.64 6.26
C VAL A 40 -35.77 41.29 6.87
N GLY A 41 -36.76 40.63 7.50
CA GLY A 41 -36.62 39.26 8.01
C GLY A 41 -36.14 38.29 6.93
N THR A 42 -36.79 38.29 5.76
CA THR A 42 -36.44 37.43 4.64
C THR A 42 -35.06 37.77 4.06
N LEU A 43 -34.74 39.06 3.92
CA LEU A 43 -33.41 39.50 3.48
C LEU A 43 -32.32 38.98 4.44
N MET A 44 -32.55 39.07 5.74
CA MET A 44 -31.57 38.61 6.74
C MET A 44 -31.47 37.08 6.80
N VAL A 45 -32.53 36.33 6.50
CA VAL A 45 -32.47 34.87 6.27
C VAL A 45 -31.57 34.55 5.07
N ILE A 46 -31.67 35.31 3.97
CA ILE A 46 -30.78 35.14 2.82
C ILE A 46 -29.32 35.44 3.21
N VAL A 47 -29.07 36.50 3.97
CA VAL A 47 -27.72 36.84 4.47
C VAL A 47 -27.19 35.74 5.42
N SER A 48 -28.04 35.18 6.28
CA SER A 48 -27.74 34.07 7.18
C SER A 48 -27.34 32.80 6.42
N THR A 49 -28.18 32.34 5.48
CA THR A 49 -27.89 31.16 4.63
C THR A 49 -26.60 31.33 3.83
N ARG A 50 -26.24 32.56 3.44
CA ARG A 50 -24.97 32.87 2.75
C ARG A 50 -23.76 33.02 3.68
N ARG A 51 -23.88 32.56 4.94
CA ARG A 51 -22.84 32.49 5.98
C ARG A 51 -22.34 33.83 6.48
N ARG A 52 -23.15 34.88 6.45
CA ARG A 52 -22.82 36.21 7.00
C ARG A 52 -23.64 36.49 8.26
N GLN A 53 -23.48 35.61 9.25
CA GLN A 53 -24.32 35.54 10.44
C GLN A 53 -24.30 36.83 11.28
N GLY A 54 -23.13 37.45 11.44
CA GLY A 54 -23.04 38.73 12.14
C GLY A 54 -23.89 39.84 11.50
N PHE A 55 -23.90 39.94 10.17
CA PHE A 55 -24.72 40.91 9.45
C PHE A 55 -26.22 40.61 9.56
N ALA A 56 -26.59 39.33 9.47
CA ALA A 56 -27.98 38.89 9.61
C ALA A 56 -28.56 39.24 11.00
N TRP A 57 -27.81 38.93 12.06
CA TRP A 57 -28.21 39.23 13.44
C TRP A 57 -28.20 40.73 13.74
N LEU A 58 -27.24 41.49 13.20
CA LEU A 58 -27.24 42.95 13.33
C LEU A 58 -28.46 43.58 12.66
N GLY A 59 -28.83 43.14 11.45
CA GLY A 59 -29.99 43.68 10.72
C GLY A 59 -31.32 43.37 11.41
N VAL A 60 -31.55 42.11 11.79
CA VAL A 60 -32.77 41.74 12.54
C VAL A 60 -32.78 42.36 13.94
N GLY A 61 -31.63 42.42 14.62
CA GLY A 61 -31.50 43.03 15.93
C GLY A 61 -31.82 44.52 15.91
N PHE A 62 -31.33 45.25 14.90
CA PHE A 62 -31.69 46.64 14.67
C PHE A 62 -33.19 46.80 14.42
N MET A 63 -33.75 46.01 13.49
CA MET A 63 -35.18 46.03 13.19
C MET A 63 -36.04 45.78 14.43
N ALA A 64 -35.65 44.80 15.27
CA ALA A 64 -36.34 44.50 16.52
C ALA A 64 -36.25 45.65 17.52
N ALA A 65 -35.05 46.20 17.75
CA ALA A 65 -34.84 47.34 18.65
C ALA A 65 -35.63 48.57 18.19
N HIS A 66 -35.57 48.88 16.90
CA HIS A 66 -36.31 49.98 16.29
C HIS A 66 -37.83 49.78 16.44
N GLY A 67 -38.34 48.58 16.16
CA GLY A 67 -39.76 48.25 16.34
C GLY A 67 -40.24 48.42 17.78
N VAL A 68 -39.42 48.03 18.77
CA VAL A 68 -39.72 48.23 20.19
C VAL A 68 -39.73 49.71 20.56
N LEU A 69 -38.78 50.50 20.06
CA LEU A 69 -38.75 51.94 20.33
C LEU A 69 -39.94 52.67 19.71
N TRP A 70 -40.41 52.21 18.56
CA TRP A 70 -41.47 52.88 17.79
C TRP A 70 -42.90 52.49 18.25
N ALA A 71 -43.17 51.20 18.46
CA ALA A 71 -44.50 50.69 18.85
C ALA A 71 -44.60 50.29 20.33
N GLY A 72 -43.48 50.04 21.00
CA GLY A 72 -43.46 49.47 22.35
C GLY A 72 -43.38 47.94 22.36
N ALA A 73 -42.97 47.39 23.50
CA ALA A 73 -42.62 45.98 23.63
C ALA A 73 -43.83 45.02 23.53
N GLU A 74 -45.04 45.51 23.83
CA GLU A 74 -46.26 44.69 23.83
C GLU A 74 -46.72 44.31 22.41
N GLN A 75 -46.31 45.07 21.39
CA GLN A 75 -46.79 44.92 20.01
C GLN A 75 -45.79 44.17 19.10
N ILE A 76 -44.68 43.67 19.64
CA ILE A 76 -43.63 42.96 18.90
C ILE A 76 -44.18 41.72 18.17
N ALA A 77 -45.11 40.99 18.80
CA ALA A 77 -45.72 39.80 18.22
C ALA A 77 -46.63 40.16 17.04
N ASP A 78 -47.47 41.18 17.20
CA ASP A 78 -48.40 41.65 16.17
C ASP A 78 -47.67 42.20 14.93
N LEU A 79 -46.50 42.80 15.13
CA LEU A 79 -45.63 43.29 14.05
C LEU A 79 -44.91 42.16 13.28
N GLY A 80 -44.92 40.92 13.77
CA GLY A 80 -44.22 39.79 13.14
C GLY A 80 -42.70 39.80 13.34
N ILE A 81 -42.19 40.62 14.27
CA ILE A 81 -40.75 40.73 14.58
C ILE A 81 -40.24 39.41 15.18
N VAL A 82 -41.03 38.78 16.06
CA VAL A 82 -40.69 37.47 16.66
C VAL A 82 -40.48 36.42 15.57
N GLY A 83 -41.39 36.34 14.60
CA GLY A 83 -41.29 35.40 13.48
C GLY A 83 -40.01 35.61 12.68
N SER A 84 -39.64 36.86 12.41
CA SER A 84 -38.43 37.20 11.66
C SER A 84 -37.14 36.77 12.38
N VAL A 85 -37.08 36.95 13.70
CA VAL A 85 -35.95 36.48 14.54
C VAL A 85 -35.85 34.96 14.51
N VAL A 86 -36.98 34.26 14.70
CA VAL A 86 -37.05 32.80 14.69
C VAL A 86 -36.59 32.24 13.33
N TRP A 87 -37.01 32.85 12.22
CA TRP A 87 -36.60 32.44 10.89
C TRP A 87 -35.08 32.55 10.66
N VAL A 88 -34.44 33.63 11.14
CA VAL A 88 -32.98 33.79 11.05
C VAL A 88 -32.26 32.76 11.91
N ALA A 89 -32.77 32.49 13.12
CA ALA A 89 -32.22 31.45 14.00
C ALA A 89 -32.32 30.05 13.36
N PHE A 90 -33.46 29.72 12.76
CA PHE A 90 -33.67 28.46 12.04
C PHE A 90 -32.70 28.33 10.85
N SER A 91 -32.57 29.39 10.05
CA SER A 91 -31.62 29.45 8.93
C SER A 91 -30.16 29.28 9.39
N HIS A 92 -29.80 29.88 10.52
CA HIS A 92 -28.46 29.76 11.11
C HIS A 92 -28.17 28.31 11.53
N ALA A 93 -29.11 27.68 12.24
CA ALA A 93 -28.99 26.28 12.66
C ALA A 93 -28.88 25.32 11.48
N MET A 94 -29.73 25.49 10.45
CA MET A 94 -29.67 24.66 9.24
C MET A 94 -28.35 24.85 8.48
N SER A 95 -27.84 26.08 8.38
CA SER A 95 -26.57 26.33 7.72
C SER A 95 -25.39 25.73 8.47
N SER A 96 -25.43 25.68 9.81
CA SER A 96 -24.32 25.15 10.62
C SER A 96 -24.28 23.62 10.59
N THR A 97 -25.43 22.95 10.65
CA THR A 97 -25.52 21.48 10.53
C THR A 97 -25.02 21.00 9.17
N LEU A 98 -25.41 21.68 8.08
CA LEU A 98 -24.99 21.30 6.73
C LEU A 98 -23.48 21.51 6.51
N THR A 99 -22.89 22.55 7.12
CA THR A 99 -21.42 22.72 7.07
C THR A 99 -20.67 21.68 7.87
N ARG A 100 -21.25 21.20 8.98
CA ARG A 100 -20.64 20.17 9.81
C ARG A 100 -20.66 18.82 9.09
N ALA A 101 -21.80 18.44 8.50
CA ALA A 101 -21.92 17.24 7.67
C ALA A 101 -20.96 17.23 6.47
N GLY A 102 -20.72 18.40 5.85
CA GLY A 102 -19.78 18.54 4.74
C GLY A 102 -18.29 18.45 5.13
N ARG A 103 -17.93 18.63 6.40
CA ARG A 103 -16.56 18.43 6.89
C ARG A 103 -16.33 16.97 7.27
N GLU A 104 -17.28 16.37 7.98
CA GLU A 104 -17.22 14.95 8.38
C GLU A 104 -17.10 14.04 7.15
N THR A 105 -17.85 14.30 6.07
CA THR A 105 -17.72 13.53 4.81
C THR A 105 -16.35 13.61 4.16
N ARG A 106 -15.62 14.73 4.26
CA ARG A 106 -14.26 14.83 3.70
C ARG A 106 -13.23 14.07 4.53
N GLU A 107 -13.37 14.09 5.85
CA GLU A 107 -12.52 13.33 6.75
C GLU A 107 -12.74 11.81 6.57
N PHE A 108 -13.98 11.36 6.36
CA PHE A 108 -14.26 9.97 6.03
C PHE A 108 -13.67 9.54 4.69
N ILE A 109 -13.75 10.36 3.63
CA ILE A 109 -13.18 10.03 2.32
C ILE A 109 -11.65 9.88 2.41
N LEU A 110 -10.97 10.76 3.15
CA LEU A 110 -9.52 10.65 3.34
C LEU A 110 -9.13 9.40 4.12
N ALA A 111 -9.87 9.06 5.19
CA ALA A 111 -9.64 7.84 5.96
C ALA A 111 -9.93 6.56 5.14
N GLU A 112 -10.93 6.59 4.26
CA GLU A 112 -11.27 5.48 3.36
C GLU A 112 -10.15 5.25 2.32
N HIS A 113 -9.54 6.31 1.80
CA HIS A 113 -8.40 6.19 0.89
C HIS A 113 -7.18 5.53 1.56
N GLU A 114 -6.82 5.94 2.78
CA GLU A 114 -5.70 5.35 3.51
C GLU A 114 -5.94 3.87 3.84
N ALA A 115 -7.19 3.52 4.18
CA ALA A 115 -7.59 2.13 4.41
C ALA A 115 -7.55 1.29 3.11
N ALA A 116 -7.96 1.87 1.98
CA ALA A 116 -7.95 1.19 0.68
C ALA A 116 -6.52 0.88 0.21
N ASP A 117 -5.57 1.81 0.38
CA ASP A 117 -4.16 1.60 0.04
C ASP A 117 -3.54 0.48 0.90
N TRP A 118 -3.84 0.47 2.21
CA TRP A 118 -3.40 -0.58 3.11
C TRP A 118 -4.00 -1.95 2.74
N GLN A 119 -5.28 -1.99 2.40
CA GLN A 119 -5.96 -3.21 1.98
C GLN A 119 -5.39 -3.74 0.65
N ALA A 120 -5.10 -2.87 -0.32
CA ALA A 120 -4.50 -3.25 -1.60
C ALA A 120 -3.10 -3.85 -1.42
N ALA A 121 -2.27 -3.30 -0.52
CA ALA A 121 -0.97 -3.86 -0.19
C ALA A 121 -1.08 -5.27 0.43
N GLN A 122 -2.05 -5.47 1.33
CA GLN A 122 -2.26 -6.77 1.97
C GLN A 122 -2.79 -7.82 0.98
N GLU A 123 -3.72 -7.45 0.10
CA GLU A 123 -4.22 -8.33 -0.97
C GLU A 123 -3.12 -8.73 -1.95
N ALA A 124 -2.21 -7.82 -2.28
CA ALA A 124 -1.05 -8.12 -3.14
C ALA A 124 -0.15 -9.20 -2.52
N HIS A 125 0.19 -9.08 -1.24
CA HIS A 125 1.00 -10.08 -0.53
C HIS A 125 0.32 -11.46 -0.46
N VAL A 126 -1.00 -11.49 -0.23
CA VAL A 126 -1.76 -12.75 -0.19
C VAL A 126 -1.82 -13.41 -1.57
N ASN A 127 -2.11 -12.64 -2.61
CA ASN A 127 -2.16 -13.14 -3.98
C ASN A 127 -0.80 -13.68 -4.45
N GLU A 128 0.28 -12.97 -4.16
CA GLU A 128 1.63 -13.42 -4.48
C GLU A 128 1.95 -14.76 -3.79
N ARG A 129 1.62 -14.89 -2.50
CA ARG A 129 1.79 -16.15 -1.77
C ARG A 129 0.95 -17.29 -2.35
N GLN A 130 -0.31 -17.03 -2.70
CA GLN A 130 -1.19 -18.04 -3.30
C GLN A 130 -0.69 -18.50 -4.67
N TYR A 131 -0.28 -17.57 -5.53
CA TYR A 131 0.29 -17.88 -6.83
C TYR A 131 1.51 -18.81 -6.70
N ARG A 132 2.41 -18.49 -5.77
CA ARG A 132 3.61 -19.30 -5.49
C ARG A 132 3.25 -20.71 -5.01
N LEU A 133 2.32 -20.84 -4.07
CA LEU A 133 1.85 -22.15 -3.58
C LEU A 133 1.25 -22.99 -4.71
N LEU A 134 0.47 -22.37 -5.60
CA LEU A 134 -0.11 -23.06 -6.76
C LEU A 134 0.97 -23.51 -7.74
N GLN A 135 2.01 -22.70 -7.96
CA GLN A 135 3.13 -23.05 -8.84
C GLN A 135 3.93 -24.25 -8.28
N THR A 136 4.34 -24.20 -7.01
CA THR A 136 5.02 -25.34 -6.36
C THR A 136 4.14 -26.58 -6.36
N GLY A 137 2.84 -26.43 -6.10
CA GLY A 137 1.86 -27.51 -6.14
C GLY A 137 1.74 -28.17 -7.51
N ARG A 138 1.79 -27.40 -8.61
CA ARG A 138 1.76 -27.94 -9.98
C ARG A 138 2.97 -28.83 -10.27
N THR A 139 4.16 -28.46 -9.80
CA THR A 139 5.39 -29.24 -9.99
C THR A 139 5.38 -30.52 -9.15
N ALA A 140 4.90 -30.46 -7.91
CA ALA A 140 4.92 -31.61 -7.00
C ALA A 140 3.79 -32.63 -7.25
N ARG A 141 2.65 -32.18 -7.78
CA ARG A 141 1.44 -33.00 -7.93
C ARG A 141 1.64 -34.31 -8.70
N PRO A 142 2.34 -34.36 -9.85
CA PRO A 142 2.52 -35.62 -10.58
C PRO A 142 3.23 -36.69 -9.75
N MET A 143 4.29 -36.32 -9.02
CA MET A 143 5.04 -37.26 -8.18
C MET A 143 4.22 -37.73 -6.98
N LEU A 144 3.45 -36.83 -6.36
CA LEU A 144 2.52 -37.19 -5.29
C LEU A 144 1.44 -38.17 -5.77
N GLN A 145 0.94 -38.00 -7.00
CA GLN A 145 0.01 -38.95 -7.61
C GLN A 145 0.68 -40.31 -7.84
N THR A 146 1.91 -40.35 -8.36
CA THR A 146 2.68 -41.59 -8.50
C THR A 146 2.88 -42.31 -7.17
N ILE A 147 3.19 -41.59 -6.08
CA ILE A 147 3.31 -42.17 -4.73
C ILE A 147 1.99 -42.82 -4.27
N VAL A 148 0.87 -42.14 -4.49
CA VAL A 148 -0.47 -42.67 -4.16
C VAL A 148 -0.79 -43.90 -4.99
N ASP A 149 -0.59 -43.83 -6.30
CA ASP A 149 -0.90 -44.93 -7.24
C ASP A 149 -0.04 -46.18 -6.98
N ARG A 150 1.20 -45.99 -6.51
CA ARG A 150 2.11 -47.07 -6.13
C ARG A 150 1.97 -47.53 -4.68
N HIS A 151 1.06 -46.92 -3.90
CA HIS A 151 0.96 -47.14 -2.46
C HIS A 151 2.31 -47.01 -1.72
N GLY A 152 3.19 -46.12 -2.21
CA GLY A 152 4.53 -45.90 -1.67
C GLY A 152 5.61 -46.90 -2.10
N ASP A 153 5.29 -47.93 -2.91
CA ASP A 153 6.26 -48.86 -3.46
C ASP A 153 6.95 -48.27 -4.71
N LEU A 154 7.86 -47.33 -4.47
CA LEU A 154 8.62 -46.63 -5.50
C LEU A 154 9.88 -47.41 -5.88
N THR A 155 10.13 -47.48 -7.19
CA THR A 155 11.41 -47.95 -7.76
C THR A 155 12.58 -47.05 -7.33
N ALA A 156 13.81 -47.55 -7.41
CA ALA A 156 15.00 -46.75 -7.08
C ALA A 156 15.09 -45.44 -7.91
N ALA A 157 14.70 -45.49 -9.19
CA ALA A 157 14.67 -44.31 -10.06
C ALA A 157 13.61 -43.29 -9.62
N GLU A 158 12.40 -43.74 -9.25
CA GLU A 158 11.35 -42.87 -8.73
C GLU A 158 11.74 -42.26 -7.37
N ARG A 159 12.41 -43.03 -6.49
CA ARG A 159 12.95 -42.50 -5.23
C ARG A 159 13.98 -41.41 -5.46
N GLN A 160 14.85 -41.58 -6.45
CA GLN A 160 15.82 -40.54 -6.80
C GLN A 160 15.13 -39.28 -7.34
N GLU A 161 14.09 -39.43 -8.16
CA GLU A 161 13.34 -38.28 -8.66
C GLU A 161 12.58 -37.54 -7.54
N CYS A 162 12.08 -38.25 -6.53
CA CYS A 162 11.56 -37.65 -5.30
C CYS A 162 12.59 -36.75 -4.61
N LEU A 163 13.82 -37.22 -4.45
CA LEU A 163 14.90 -36.45 -3.83
C LEU A 163 15.30 -35.25 -4.67
N ASN A 164 15.35 -35.40 -6.00
CA ASN A 164 15.64 -34.30 -6.92
C ASN A 164 14.56 -33.20 -6.84
N LEU A 165 13.27 -33.60 -6.81
CA LEU A 165 12.14 -32.71 -6.69
C LEU A 165 12.11 -31.98 -5.33
N GLU A 166 12.41 -32.70 -4.25
CA GLU A 166 12.53 -32.12 -2.90
C GLU A 166 13.64 -31.06 -2.84
N GLY A 167 14.80 -31.39 -3.42
CA GLY A 167 15.88 -30.43 -3.62
C GLY A 167 15.43 -29.20 -4.41
N ALA A 168 14.72 -29.39 -5.53
CA ALA A 168 14.25 -28.29 -6.36
C ALA A 168 13.30 -27.35 -5.59
N ILE A 169 12.39 -27.92 -4.80
CA ILE A 169 11.49 -27.14 -3.93
C ILE A 169 12.30 -26.38 -2.86
N ARG A 170 13.32 -27.00 -2.28
CA ARG A 170 14.19 -26.36 -1.29
C ARG A 170 14.94 -25.18 -1.89
N ASP A 171 15.42 -25.31 -3.12
CA ASP A 171 16.14 -24.24 -3.82
C ASP A 171 15.20 -23.08 -4.18
N GLU A 172 13.97 -23.35 -4.60
CA GLU A 172 12.96 -22.30 -4.84
C GLU A 172 12.64 -21.50 -3.55
N ILE A 173 12.79 -22.15 -2.38
CA ILE A 173 12.60 -21.50 -1.08
C ILE A 173 13.85 -20.73 -0.64
N ARG A 174 15.03 -21.34 -0.73
CA ARG A 174 16.29 -20.81 -0.14
C ARG A 174 17.17 -20.01 -1.10
N GLY A 175 17.04 -20.23 -2.40
CA GLY A 175 17.90 -19.71 -3.46
C GLY A 175 17.15 -18.87 -4.49
N ARG A 176 15.98 -18.31 -4.14
CA ARG A 176 15.02 -17.75 -5.10
C ARG A 176 15.61 -16.79 -6.14
N ARG A 177 16.49 -15.85 -5.75
CA ARG A 177 17.07 -14.88 -6.71
C ARG A 177 18.19 -15.48 -7.55
N LEU A 178 18.72 -16.66 -7.19
CA LEU A 178 19.71 -17.38 -7.99
C LEU A 178 19.09 -18.17 -9.15
N LEU A 179 17.77 -18.38 -9.13
CA LEU A 179 17.09 -19.29 -10.06
C LEU A 179 16.34 -18.54 -11.16
N ASP A 180 16.80 -18.69 -12.39
CA ASP A 180 16.00 -18.52 -13.60
C ASP A 180 15.78 -19.87 -14.29
N ASP A 181 15.11 -19.88 -15.45
CA ASP A 181 14.75 -21.12 -16.15
C ASP A 181 16.00 -21.92 -16.57
N ASP A 182 17.07 -21.23 -16.98
CA ASP A 182 18.33 -21.84 -17.40
C ASP A 182 19.10 -22.41 -16.20
N VAL A 183 19.24 -21.66 -15.11
CA VAL A 183 19.89 -22.16 -13.89
C VAL A 183 19.12 -23.35 -13.31
N ARG A 184 17.78 -23.31 -13.29
CA ARG A 184 16.97 -24.47 -12.84
C ARG A 184 17.26 -25.71 -13.70
N HIS A 185 17.34 -25.54 -15.01
CA HIS A 185 17.63 -26.64 -15.92
C HIS A 185 19.00 -27.25 -15.63
N GLU A 186 20.05 -26.44 -15.48
CA GLU A 186 21.41 -26.91 -15.23
C GLU A 186 21.57 -27.54 -13.83
N VAL A 187 20.91 -27.01 -12.80
CA VAL A 187 20.87 -27.61 -11.45
C VAL A 187 20.24 -29.00 -11.51
N MET A 188 19.11 -29.15 -12.22
CA MET A 188 18.45 -30.45 -12.37
C MET A 188 19.27 -31.42 -13.20
N ALA A 189 19.95 -30.94 -14.25
CA ALA A 189 20.88 -31.74 -15.04
C ALA A 189 22.05 -32.26 -14.18
N ALA A 190 22.63 -31.41 -13.32
CA ALA A 190 23.69 -31.80 -12.39
C ALA A 190 23.21 -32.86 -11.39
N ARG A 191 22.04 -32.67 -10.77
CA ARG A 191 21.44 -33.66 -9.85
C ARG A 191 21.16 -35.01 -10.51
N ARG A 192 20.70 -35.01 -11.76
CA ARG A 192 20.47 -36.24 -12.53
C ARG A 192 21.76 -36.97 -12.89
N ARG A 193 22.90 -36.28 -12.93
CA ARG A 193 24.25 -36.90 -13.02
C ARG A 193 24.73 -37.48 -11.68
N GLY A 194 24.05 -37.20 -10.59
CA GLY A 194 24.40 -37.65 -9.23
C GLY A 194 25.01 -36.56 -8.35
N ALA A 195 25.20 -35.33 -8.85
CA ALA A 195 25.81 -34.26 -8.09
C ALA A 195 24.88 -33.68 -7.01
N VAL A 196 25.42 -33.36 -5.84
CA VAL A 196 24.70 -32.70 -4.75
C VAL A 196 24.82 -31.18 -4.91
N VAL A 197 23.73 -30.53 -5.32
CA VAL A 197 23.70 -29.06 -5.49
C VAL A 197 22.99 -28.38 -4.32
N SER A 198 23.62 -27.37 -3.73
CA SER A 198 23.06 -26.51 -2.68
C SER A 198 23.08 -25.04 -3.11
N LEU A 199 21.91 -24.42 -3.16
CA LEU A 199 21.73 -23.00 -3.45
C LEU A 199 21.34 -22.25 -2.19
N LEU A 200 22.04 -21.16 -1.89
CA LEU A 200 21.74 -20.29 -0.75
C LEU A 200 21.75 -18.82 -1.18
N ASP A 201 20.58 -18.20 -1.09
CA ASP A 201 20.42 -16.78 -1.30
C ASP A 201 20.31 -16.07 0.06
N GLU A 202 21.38 -15.37 0.41
CA GLU A 202 21.44 -14.48 1.57
C GLU A 202 21.18 -13.01 1.18
N GLY A 203 20.50 -12.73 0.06
CA GLY A 203 20.14 -11.35 -0.33
C GLY A 203 21.25 -10.58 -1.03
N GLY A 204 22.39 -11.22 -1.36
CA GLY A 204 23.45 -10.59 -2.13
C GLY A 204 23.02 -10.07 -3.51
N LEU A 205 21.89 -10.57 -4.05
CA LEU A 205 21.35 -10.16 -5.34
C LEU A 205 20.25 -9.09 -5.22
N ASP A 206 19.92 -8.61 -4.01
CA ASP A 206 18.71 -7.81 -3.80
C ASP A 206 18.71 -6.45 -4.52
N ASP A 207 19.89 -5.83 -4.60
CA ASP A 207 20.09 -4.49 -5.18
C ASP A 207 20.51 -4.50 -6.66
N LEU A 208 20.60 -5.67 -7.29
CA LEU A 208 21.02 -5.75 -8.70
C LEU A 208 19.88 -5.37 -9.64
N GLY A 209 20.23 -4.57 -10.66
CA GLY A 209 19.34 -4.27 -11.77
C GLY A 209 19.06 -5.51 -12.64
N PRO A 210 17.98 -5.49 -13.45
CA PRO A 210 17.55 -6.66 -14.23
C PRO A 210 18.58 -7.13 -15.27
N THR A 211 19.45 -6.24 -15.75
CA THR A 211 20.50 -6.60 -16.71
C THR A 211 21.66 -7.34 -16.04
N ASP A 212 22.12 -6.87 -14.88
CA ASP A 212 23.19 -7.52 -14.12
C ASP A 212 22.74 -8.86 -13.58
N LEU A 213 21.50 -8.96 -13.10
CA LEU A 213 20.92 -10.20 -12.61
C LEU A 213 20.87 -11.28 -13.71
N ARG A 214 20.43 -10.94 -14.93
CA ARG A 214 20.49 -11.86 -16.08
C ARG A 214 21.90 -12.29 -16.44
N ARG A 215 22.88 -11.38 -16.34
CA ARG A 215 24.30 -11.72 -16.57
C ARG A 215 24.79 -12.72 -15.52
N VAL A 216 24.48 -12.47 -14.25
CA VAL A 216 24.85 -13.38 -13.15
C VAL A 216 24.24 -14.76 -13.38
N HIS A 217 22.97 -14.84 -13.75
CA HIS A 217 22.31 -16.11 -14.08
C HIS A 217 22.96 -16.83 -15.27
N ALA A 218 23.26 -16.11 -16.36
CA ALA A 218 23.91 -16.71 -17.52
C ALA A 218 25.30 -17.28 -17.18
N VAL A 219 26.11 -16.55 -16.40
CA VAL A 219 27.43 -17.02 -15.94
C VAL A 219 27.30 -18.22 -15.01
N LEU A 220 26.32 -18.20 -14.10
CA LEU A 220 26.04 -19.30 -13.19
C LEU A 220 25.60 -20.56 -13.94
N ALA A 221 24.69 -20.43 -14.90
CA ALA A 221 24.21 -21.55 -15.72
C ALA A 221 25.36 -22.19 -16.51
N GLU A 222 26.23 -21.38 -17.12
CA GLU A 222 27.39 -21.90 -17.84
C GLU A 222 28.39 -22.61 -16.91
N ALA A 223 28.62 -22.08 -15.72
CA ALA A 223 29.48 -22.71 -14.72
C ALA A 223 28.93 -24.08 -14.26
N LEU A 224 27.61 -24.19 -14.08
CA LEU A 224 26.94 -25.45 -13.73
C LEU A 224 26.97 -26.47 -14.88
N ARG A 225 26.81 -26.00 -16.12
CA ARG A 225 26.87 -26.83 -17.32
C ARG A 225 28.25 -27.47 -17.49
N GLY A 226 29.32 -26.70 -17.29
CA GLY A 226 30.69 -27.16 -17.44
C GLY A 226 31.25 -27.97 -16.27
N SER A 227 30.54 -28.03 -15.13
CA SER A 227 31.04 -28.67 -13.90
C SER A 227 30.80 -30.18 -13.88
N LEU A 228 31.87 -30.92 -13.53
CA LEU A 228 31.87 -32.36 -13.25
C LEU A 228 31.96 -32.67 -11.74
N ALA A 229 31.88 -31.65 -10.88
CA ALA A 229 32.00 -31.80 -9.44
C ALA A 229 30.85 -32.64 -8.84
N ASP A 230 31.18 -33.51 -7.90
CA ASP A 230 30.22 -34.35 -7.16
C ASP A 230 29.33 -33.51 -6.22
N ARG A 231 29.83 -32.36 -5.76
CA ARG A 231 29.09 -31.45 -4.89
C ARG A 231 29.30 -30.00 -5.32
N ILE A 232 28.21 -29.27 -5.52
CA ILE A 232 28.24 -27.86 -5.95
C ILE A 232 27.51 -27.00 -4.91
N ILE A 233 28.19 -25.98 -4.40
CA ILE A 233 27.67 -25.03 -3.43
C ILE A 233 27.68 -23.65 -4.07
N VAL A 234 26.50 -23.05 -4.19
CA VAL A 234 26.30 -21.71 -4.74
C VAL A 234 25.73 -20.81 -3.65
N ARG A 235 26.42 -19.70 -3.35
CA ARG A 235 25.99 -18.75 -2.31
C ARG A 235 26.03 -17.32 -2.82
N THR A 236 25.02 -16.52 -2.50
CA THR A 236 25.10 -15.07 -2.70
C THR A 236 25.95 -14.44 -1.62
N VAL A 237 26.70 -13.39 -1.98
CA VAL A 237 27.59 -12.68 -1.05
C VAL A 237 26.88 -11.45 -0.49
N GLN A 238 26.73 -11.39 0.84
CA GLN A 238 26.21 -10.21 1.54
C GLN A 238 27.29 -9.13 1.69
N GLY A 239 26.89 -7.84 1.68
CA GLY A 239 27.70 -6.77 2.28
C GLY A 239 28.54 -5.89 1.35
N GLY A 240 28.14 -5.68 0.09
CA GLY A 240 28.72 -4.63 -0.76
C GLY A 240 30.14 -4.88 -1.27
N GLY A 241 30.63 -6.13 -1.21
CA GLY A 241 31.83 -6.54 -1.95
C GLY A 241 31.61 -6.52 -3.47
N ASP A 242 32.68 -6.65 -4.23
CA ASP A 242 32.62 -6.60 -5.71
C ASP A 242 31.91 -7.81 -6.33
N ASP A 243 31.75 -8.91 -5.57
CA ASP A 243 31.12 -10.15 -6.02
C ASP A 243 29.65 -10.28 -5.57
N ALA A 244 28.85 -10.89 -6.46
CA ALA A 244 27.45 -11.20 -6.24
C ALA A 244 27.23 -12.64 -5.77
N VAL A 245 27.98 -13.59 -6.36
CA VAL A 245 27.79 -15.04 -6.16
C VAL A 245 29.13 -15.74 -6.12
N THR A 246 29.28 -16.67 -5.19
CA THR A 246 30.40 -17.62 -5.16
C THR A 246 29.89 -19.02 -5.46
N VAL A 247 30.58 -19.72 -6.36
CA VAL A 247 30.34 -21.10 -6.75
C VAL A 247 31.56 -21.94 -6.38
N VAL A 248 31.34 -22.99 -5.60
CA VAL A 248 32.36 -23.95 -5.21
C VAL A 248 31.92 -25.34 -5.63
N GLY A 249 32.70 -26.00 -6.46
CA GLY A 249 32.55 -27.41 -6.83
C GLY A 249 33.63 -28.25 -6.17
N LEU A 250 33.21 -29.30 -5.49
CA LEU A 250 34.04 -30.29 -4.82
C LEU A 250 33.85 -31.63 -5.51
N GLY A 251 34.92 -32.40 -5.69
CA GLY A 251 34.81 -33.77 -6.17
C GLY A 251 35.92 -34.65 -5.64
N SER A 252 35.70 -35.95 -5.74
CA SER A 252 36.66 -36.95 -5.26
C SER A 252 37.96 -36.90 -6.08
N PRO A 253 39.13 -37.07 -5.45
CA PRO A 253 40.40 -37.14 -6.16
C PRO A 253 40.37 -38.32 -7.14
N ASP A 254 40.62 -38.01 -8.41
CA ASP A 254 40.73 -39.02 -9.46
C ASP A 254 41.86 -40.00 -9.08
N LEU A 255 41.58 -41.31 -9.02
CA LEU A 255 42.55 -42.36 -8.65
C LEU A 255 43.83 -42.34 -9.52
N SER A 256 43.79 -41.64 -10.66
CA SER A 256 44.89 -41.46 -11.61
C SER A 256 45.96 -40.45 -11.16
N SER A 257 45.59 -39.42 -10.39
CA SER A 257 46.49 -38.31 -10.00
C SER A 257 47.30 -38.64 -8.73
N SER A 258 46.78 -39.51 -7.86
CA SER A 258 47.47 -39.95 -6.64
C SER A 258 48.64 -40.92 -6.89
N ALA A 259 48.80 -41.44 -8.11
CA ALA A 259 49.87 -42.38 -8.45
C ALA A 259 51.26 -41.74 -8.62
N LEU A 260 51.38 -40.40 -8.63
CA LEU A 260 52.65 -39.71 -8.88
C LEU A 260 53.22 -38.94 -7.68
N GLY A 261 52.63 -39.04 -6.48
CA GLY A 261 53.09 -38.18 -5.38
C GLY A 261 52.67 -38.55 -3.97
N ARG A 262 53.10 -39.70 -3.45
CA ARG A 262 53.58 -39.77 -2.05
C ARG A 262 54.28 -41.08 -1.72
N GLY A 263 55.59 -40.97 -1.48
CA GLY A 263 56.33 -41.98 -0.72
C GLY A 263 56.01 -41.86 0.76
N VAL A 264 55.77 -43.02 1.38
CA VAL A 264 55.98 -43.38 2.79
C VAL A 264 55.67 -42.31 3.84
N SER A 265 54.55 -42.48 4.56
CA SER A 265 54.46 -42.45 6.03
C SER A 265 53.11 -43.03 6.42
N ALA A 266 53.14 -44.14 7.14
CA ALA A 266 51.96 -44.75 7.75
C ALA A 266 51.67 -44.02 9.06
N ASP A 267 50.48 -43.43 9.17
CA ASP A 267 49.68 -43.39 10.39
C ASP A 267 48.23 -43.12 9.98
N ALA A 268 47.33 -43.93 10.55
CA ALA A 268 45.92 -43.98 10.21
C ALA A 268 45.16 -42.88 10.96
N ASP A 269 44.54 -41.98 10.22
CA ASP A 269 43.35 -41.23 10.62
C ASP A 269 42.33 -41.37 9.47
N GLU A 270 41.35 -42.24 9.66
CA GLU A 270 40.17 -42.39 8.79
C GLU A 270 39.17 -41.28 9.17
N ASP A 271 39.29 -40.08 8.59
CA ASP A 271 38.19 -39.10 8.47
C ASP A 271 38.55 -37.84 7.65
N ASP A 272 39.42 -37.95 6.63
CA ASP A 272 39.74 -36.84 5.72
C ASP A 272 39.46 -37.29 4.28
N ASP A 273 38.17 -37.37 3.92
CA ASP A 273 37.73 -37.28 2.52
C ASP A 273 38.16 -35.90 2.03
N ALA A 274 39.41 -35.80 1.54
CA ALA A 274 39.98 -34.58 0.99
C ALA A 274 39.33 -34.29 -0.37
N ASP A 275 38.08 -33.83 -0.32
CA ASP A 275 37.35 -33.28 -1.47
C ASP A 275 38.22 -32.19 -2.13
N GLU A 276 38.65 -32.42 -3.37
CA GLU A 276 39.45 -31.46 -4.11
C GLU A 276 38.53 -30.40 -4.73
N VAL A 277 38.94 -29.13 -4.65
CA VAL A 277 38.20 -28.02 -5.28
C VAL A 277 38.38 -28.10 -6.79
N GLN A 278 37.38 -28.63 -7.48
CA GLN A 278 37.37 -28.75 -8.94
C GLN A 278 36.86 -27.48 -9.63
N LEU A 279 36.04 -26.68 -8.93
CA LEU A 279 35.50 -25.42 -9.44
C LEU A 279 35.53 -24.36 -8.35
N TRP A 280 36.14 -23.22 -8.65
CA TRP A 280 36.03 -22.01 -7.85
C TRP A 280 35.72 -20.85 -8.79
N LEU A 281 34.55 -20.23 -8.61
CA LEU A 281 34.10 -19.09 -9.41
C LEU A 281 33.46 -18.04 -8.53
N GLN A 282 33.88 -16.80 -8.73
CA GLN A 282 33.26 -15.60 -8.18
C GLN A 282 32.67 -14.80 -9.33
N ILE A 283 31.37 -14.49 -9.24
CA ILE A 283 30.64 -13.74 -10.24
C ILE A 283 30.51 -12.30 -9.75
N PRO A 284 31.13 -11.31 -10.42
CA PRO A 284 31.09 -9.92 -9.98
C PRO A 284 29.67 -9.32 -10.08
N ARG A 285 29.38 -8.31 -9.27
CA ARG A 285 28.09 -7.57 -9.26
C ARG A 285 27.85 -6.79 -10.55
N SER A 286 28.90 -6.17 -11.08
CA SER A 286 28.87 -5.40 -12.31
C SER A 286 29.85 -5.97 -13.33
N ALA A 287 29.62 -5.67 -14.61
CA ALA A 287 30.62 -6.00 -15.64
C ALA A 287 31.92 -5.22 -15.37
N PRO A 288 33.09 -5.83 -15.61
CA PRO A 288 34.37 -5.11 -15.59
C PRO A 288 34.46 -4.05 -16.70
#